data_AF-A0A3D2XA64-F1
#
_entry.id   AF-A0A3D2XA64-F1
#
_cell.length_a   1.000
_cell.length_b   1.000
_cell.length_c   1.000
_cell.angle_alpha   90.00
_cell.angle_beta   90.00
_cell.angle_gamma   90.00
#
_symmetry.space_group_name_H-M   'P 1'
#
loop_
_entity.id
_entity.type
_entity.pdbx_description
1 polymer ?
#
loop_
_entity_poly.entity_id
_entity_poly.type
_entity_poly.pdbx_seq_one_letter_code
_entity_poly.pdbx_strand_id
1 'polypeptide(L)' 'MMAGKVWLVGAGPSDPGLLTVKGKAIIEQAEVVVYDQLVGEGILQMIPKSAKRINVGKYSGNHTVV' A
#
# COMPACT_ATOMS: atom_id res chain seq x y z
N MET A 1 -24.53 -8.70 -0.12
CA MET A 1 -23.31 -7.88 0.01
C MET A 1 -22.28 -8.69 0.78
N MET A 2 -21.09 -8.92 0.21
CA MET A 2 -19.99 -9.48 1.01
C MET A 2 -19.35 -8.34 1.81
N ALA A 3 -18.99 -8.59 3.07
CA ALA A 3 -18.26 -7.61 3.87
C ALA A 3 -16.85 -7.42 3.32
N GLY A 4 -16.42 -6.16 3.15
CA GLY A 4 -15.04 -5.85 2.78
C GLY A 4 -14.06 -6.34 3.86
N LYS A 5 -12.84 -6.71 3.44
CA LYS A 5 -11.77 -7.15 4.35
C LYS A 5 -10.61 -6.16 4.31
N VAL A 6 -10.16 -5.75 5.48
CA VAL A 6 -8.99 -4.87 5.63
C VAL A 6 -7.80 -5.68 6.13
N TRP A 7 -6.63 -5.45 5.54
CA TRP A 7 -5.35 -5.99 5.97
C TRP A 7 -4.40 -4.82 6.30
N LEU A 8 -3.75 -4.89 7.46
CA LEU A 8 -2.60 -4.04 7.76
C LEU A 8 -1.33 -4.81 7.36
N VAL A 9 -0.59 -4.27 6.40
CA VAL A 9 0.61 -4.89 5.85
C VAL A 9 1.80 -3.98 6.13
N GLY A 10 2.81 -4.50 6.82
CA GLY A 10 4.08 -3.80 6.97
C GLY A 10 4.87 -3.84 5.67
N ALA A 11 5.21 -2.68 5.12
CA ALA A 11 6.00 -2.56 3.89
C ALA A 11 7.49 -2.92 4.07
N GLY A 12 7.99 -2.96 5.31
CA GLY A 12 9.43 -3.07 5.57
C GLY A 12 10.18 -1.78 5.19
N PRO A 13 11.53 -1.80 5.16
CA PRO A 13 12.34 -0.61 4.91
C PRO A 13 12.52 -0.34 3.40
N SER A 14 11.43 -0.46 2.63
CA SER A 14 11.35 -0.20 1.17
C SER A 14 11.97 -1.20 0.20
N ASP A 15 12.89 -2.07 0.61
CA ASP A 15 13.38 -3.15 -0.25
C ASP A 15 12.28 -4.20 -0.50
N PRO A 16 11.85 -4.43 -1.76
CA PRO A 16 10.90 -5.48 -2.14
C PRO A 16 11.22 -6.87 -1.60
N GLY A 17 12.51 -7.21 -1.48
CA GLY A 17 12.98 -8.50 -0.97
C GLY A 17 12.74 -8.70 0.53
N LEU A 18 12.45 -7.62 1.26
CA LEU A 18 12.15 -7.66 2.69
C LEU A 18 10.65 -7.71 3.00
N LEU A 19 9.79 -7.65 1.97
CA LEU A 19 8.36 -7.83 2.13
C LEU A 19 8.06 -9.30 2.45
N THR A 20 7.19 -9.54 3.43
CA THR A 20 6.76 -10.91 3.74
C THR A 20 6.00 -11.53 2.56
N VAL A 21 6.13 -12.85 2.38
CA VAL A 21 5.42 -13.60 1.31
C VAL A 21 3.90 -13.34 1.36
N LYS A 22 3.32 -13.31 2.56
CA LYS A 22 1.89 -13.01 2.74
C LYS A 22 1.54 -11.55 2.42
N GLY A 23 2.39 -10.60 2.80
CA GLY A 23 2.20 -9.19 2.47
C GLY A 23 2.17 -8.94 0.97
N LYS A 24 3.12 -9.54 0.24
CA LYS A 24 3.15 -9.53 -1.22
C LYS A 24 1.85 -10.08 -1.82
N ALA A 25 1.45 -11.28 -1.42
CA ALA A 25 0.24 -11.93 -1.95
C ALA A 25 -1.04 -11.09 -1.70
N ILE A 26 -1.13 -10.41 -0.56
CA ILE A 26 -2.25 -9.51 -0.26
C ILE A 26 -2.21 -8.27 -1.16
N ILE A 27 -1.05 -7.62 -1.31
CA ILE A 27 -0.89 -6.42 -2.14
C ILE A 27 -1.23 -6.72 -3.61
N GLU A 28 -0.77 -7.85 -4.14
CA GLU A 28 -1.02 -8.28 -5.52
C GLU A 28 -2.50 -8.61 -5.81
N GLN A 29 -3.33 -8.83 -4.79
CA GLN A 29 -4.76 -9.13 -4.90
C GLN A 29 -5.66 -7.97 -4.46
N ALA A 30 -5.08 -6.88 -3.95
CA ALA A 30 -5.85 -5.79 -3.36
C ALA A 30 -6.63 -5.01 -4.44
N GLU A 31 -7.91 -4.74 -4.17
CA GLU A 31 -8.75 -3.87 -5.00
C GLU A 31 -8.53 -2.38 -4.69
N VAL A 32 -8.13 -2.09 -3.44
CA VAL A 32 -7.82 -0.74 -2.95
C VAL A 32 -6.59 -0.81 -2.05
N VAL A 33 -5.62 0.09 -2.26
CA VAL A 33 -4.43 0.22 -1.43
C VAL A 33 -4.34 1.65 -0.90
N VAL A 34 -4.29 1.77 0.43
CA VAL A 34 -4.03 3.02 1.16
C VAL A 34 -2.61 2.96 1.69
N TYR A 35 -1.78 3.96 1.39
CA TYR A 35 -0.36 3.96 1.75
C TYR A 35 0.15 5.37 2.03
N ASP A 36 1.22 5.48 2.80
CA ASP A 36 1.93 6.74 3.05
C ASP A 36 3.26 6.82 2.29
N GLN A 37 3.95 7.94 2.45
CA GLN A 37 5.18 8.27 1.74
C GLN A 37 6.40 7.41 2.11
N LEU A 38 6.35 6.62 3.19
CA LEU A 38 7.46 5.77 3.62
C LEU A 38 7.51 4.43 2.85
N VAL A 39 6.47 4.12 2.07
CA VAL A 39 6.43 2.93 1.22
C VAL A 39 7.26 3.16 -0.04
N GLY A 40 8.30 2.36 -0.23
CA GLY A 40 9.17 2.44 -1.40
C GLY A 40 8.52 2.06 -2.72
N GLU A 41 9.03 2.65 -3.81
CA GLU A 41 8.53 2.45 -5.18
C GLU A 41 8.46 0.98 -5.62
N GLY A 42 9.43 0.15 -5.21
CA GLY A 42 9.42 -1.28 -5.56
C GLY A 42 8.20 -2.03 -5.02
N ILE A 43 7.65 -1.60 -3.88
CA ILE A 43 6.40 -2.15 -3.32
C ILE A 43 5.19 -1.56 -4.02
N LEU A 44 5.20 -0.25 -4.32
CA LEU A 44 4.12 0.42 -5.05
C LEU A 44 3.94 -0.14 -6.47
N GLN A 45 5.02 -0.64 -7.08
CA GLN A 45 4.98 -1.33 -8.37
C GLN A 45 4.31 -2.72 -8.31
N MET A 46 4.21 -3.35 -7.13
CA MET A 46 3.47 -4.61 -6.95
C MET A 46 1.96 -4.40 -6.94
N ILE A 47 1.49 -3.18 -6.68
CA ILE A 47 0.06 -2.87 -6.63
C ILE A 47 -0.54 -3.05 -8.04
N PRO A 48 -1.60 -3.86 -8.20
CA PRO A 48 -2.26 -4.04 -9.50
C PRO A 48 -2.65 -2.72 -10.14
N LYS A 49 -2.53 -2.63 -11.48
CA LYS A 49 -2.95 -1.42 -12.22
C LYS A 49 -4.45 -1.16 -12.12
N SER A 50 -5.24 -2.21 -11.88
CA SER A 50 -6.68 -2.14 -11.66
C SER A 50 -7.07 -1.68 -10.25
N ALA A 51 -6.13 -1.71 -9.30
CA ALA A 51 -6.39 -1.34 -7.91
C ALA A 51 -6.45 0.19 -7.75
N LYS A 52 -7.41 0.67 -6.95
CA LYS A 52 -7.44 2.08 -6.56
C LYS A 52 -6.30 2.36 -5.57
N ARG A 53 -5.46 3.34 -5.89
CA ARG A 53 -4.35 3.79 -5.03
C ARG A 53 -4.73 5.07 -4.30
N ILE A 54 -4.58 5.10 -2.98
CA ILE A 54 -4.89 6.26 -2.13
C ILE A 54 -3.64 6.61 -1.32
N ASN A 55 -2.95 7.67 -1.74
CA ASN A 55 -1.80 8.20 -1.02
C ASN A 55 -2.29 9.10 0.13
N VAL A 56 -1.92 8.76 1.36
CA VAL A 56 -2.25 9.50 2.58
C VAL A 56 -1.01 10.09 3.27
N GLY A 57 0.14 10.09 2.59
CA GLY A 57 1.38 10.68 3.07
C GLY A 57 1.24 12.17 3.37
N LYS A 58 1.99 12.65 4.36
CA LYS A 58 2.01 14.05 4.78
C LYS A 58 3.24 14.74 4.23
N TYR A 59 3.05 15.81 3.46
CA TYR A 59 4.13 16.71 3.10
C TYR A 59 4.07 17.93 4.00
N SER A 60 5.20 18.41 4.49
CA SER A 60 5.26 19.65 5.26
C SER A 60 4.56 20.78 4.49
N GLY A 61 3.51 21.38 5.05
CA GLY A 61 2.71 22.41 4.41
C GLY A 61 1.57 21.94 3.50
N ASN A 62 1.38 20.62 3.32
CA ASN A 62 0.28 20.06 2.52
C ASN A 62 -0.35 18.84 3.22
N HIS A 63 -1.45 19.09 3.93
CA HIS A 63 -2.21 18.06 4.65
C HIS A 63 -3.11 17.28 3.68
N THR A 64 -2.60 16.17 3.14
CA THR A 64 -3.26 15.35 2.10
C THR A 64 -4.56 14.68 2.58
N VAL A 65 -4.75 14.56 3.89
CA VAL A 65 -5.98 14.05 4.50
C VAL A 65 -6.41 15.06 5.56
N VAL A 66 -7.55 15.70 5.32
CA VAL A 66 -8.23 16.63 6.24
C VAL A 66 -9.47 15.95 6.82
#